data_AF-G5HR41-F1
#
_entry.id   AF-G5HR41-F1
#
_cell.length_a   1.000
_cell.length_b   1.000
_cell.length_c   1.000
_cell.angle_alpha   90.00
_cell.angle_beta   90.00
_cell.angle_gamma   90.00
#
_symmetry.space_group_name_H-M   'P 1'
#
loop_
_entity.id
_entity.type
_entity.pdbx_description
1 polymer ?
#
loop_
_entity_poly.entity_id
_entity_poly.type
_entity_poly.pdbx_seq_one_letter_code
_entity_poly.pdbx_strand_id
1 'polypeptide(L)'
;MNEKHLSPLPQYHIDRDKLCEIVKETVGYDRLMDAFCHGTVVCDEFAWFSNSNEYYIIHLESGMMVNWYKHLGRTNTCSQKDRTIDDYYEFFRLFKEELDYFERKNCE
;
A
#
# COMPACT_ATOMS: atom_id res chain seq x y z
N MET A 1 9.91 32.14 -4.89
CA MET A 1 8.77 31.37 -4.38
C MET A 1 9.27 30.55 -3.21
N ASN A 2 8.76 30.75 -2.00
CA ASN A 2 9.02 29.80 -0.92
C ASN A 2 8.16 28.58 -1.21
N GLU A 3 8.79 27.53 -1.73
CA GLU A 3 8.17 26.23 -1.87
C GLU A 3 7.71 25.75 -0.49
N LYS A 4 6.39 25.80 -0.25
CA LYS A 4 5.74 25.25 0.95
C LYS A 4 5.68 23.72 0.81
N HIS A 5 6.84 23.08 0.73
CA HIS A 5 6.92 21.63 0.71
C HIS A 5 7.43 21.13 2.06
N LEU A 6 6.78 20.08 2.57
CA LEU A 6 7.29 19.34 3.70
C LEU A 6 8.55 18.59 3.27
N SER A 7 9.50 18.42 4.19
CA SER A 7 10.64 17.54 3.96
C SER A 7 10.17 16.12 3.66
N PRO A 8 10.75 15.43 2.66
CA PRO A 8 10.38 14.05 2.37
C PRO A 8 10.64 13.17 3.60
N LEU A 9 9.75 12.22 3.86
CA LEU A 9 9.98 11.19 4.87
C LEU A 9 11.22 10.35 4.48
N PRO A 10 11.98 9.85 5.47
CA PRO A 10 12.98 8.83 5.23
C PRO A 10 12.31 7.66 4.49
N GLN A 11 12.81 7.36 3.29
CA GLN A 11 12.33 6.25 2.49
C GLN A 11 13.08 4.98 2.89
N TYR A 12 12.54 3.79 2.57
CA TYR A 12 13.20 2.48 2.77
C TYR A 12 13.20 1.95 4.21
N HIS A 13 12.05 1.96 4.87
CA HIS A 13 11.87 1.23 6.14
C HIS A 13 11.83 -0.30 5.96
N ILE A 14 11.62 -0.77 4.74
CA ILE A 14 11.65 -2.19 4.37
C ILE A 14 12.48 -2.38 3.11
N ASP A 15 13.25 -3.48 3.10
CA ASP A 15 13.98 -3.92 1.92
C ASP A 15 13.05 -4.19 0.73
N ARG A 16 13.54 -3.90 -0.47
CA ARG A 16 12.79 -4.07 -1.71
C ARG A 16 12.34 -5.51 -1.93
N ASP A 17 13.29 -6.44 -1.85
CA ASP A 17 13.05 -7.84 -2.20
C ASP A 17 12.12 -8.46 -1.15
N LYS A 18 12.28 -8.07 0.12
CA LYS A 18 11.36 -8.48 1.18
C LYS A 18 9.93 -7.97 0.97
N LEU A 19 9.72 -6.71 0.56
CA LEU A 19 8.37 -6.24 0.27
C LEU A 19 7.75 -7.00 -0.93
N CYS A 20 8.53 -7.24 -1.97
CA CYS A 20 8.10 -8.02 -3.13
C CYS A 20 7.71 -9.46 -2.73
N GLU A 21 8.47 -10.08 -1.83
CA GLU A 21 8.16 -11.40 -1.26
C GLU A 21 6.85 -11.38 -0.47
N ILE A 22 6.66 -10.41 0.44
CA ILE A 22 5.43 -10.26 1.22
C ILE A 22 4.21 -10.12 0.29
N VAL A 23 4.28 -9.24 -0.71
CA VAL A 23 3.18 -9.04 -1.66
C VAL A 23 2.90 -10.33 -2.44
N LYS A 24 3.94 -11.03 -2.88
CA LYS A 24 3.79 -12.30 -3.61
C LYS A 24 3.10 -13.37 -2.75
N GLU A 25 3.41 -13.44 -1.47
CA GLU A 25 2.88 -14.45 -0.54
C GLU A 25 1.49 -14.11 0.02
N THR A 26 1.06 -12.85 -0.09
CA THR A 26 -0.22 -12.37 0.44
C THR A 26 -1.24 -12.12 -0.68
N VAL A 27 -1.19 -10.95 -1.32
CA VAL A 27 -2.17 -10.49 -2.31
C VAL A 27 -1.88 -11.05 -3.71
N GLY A 28 -0.61 -11.22 -4.05
CA GLY A 28 -0.12 -11.43 -5.41
C GLY A 28 0.06 -10.11 -6.16
N TYR A 29 1.15 -9.99 -6.93
CA TYR A 29 1.51 -8.74 -7.60
C TYR A 29 0.47 -8.29 -8.62
N ASP A 30 0.03 -9.17 -9.53
CA ASP A 30 -0.92 -8.81 -10.58
C ASP A 30 -2.25 -8.32 -9.98
N ARG A 31 -2.75 -9.06 -8.99
CA ARG A 31 -3.97 -8.67 -8.26
C ARG A 31 -3.81 -7.36 -7.50
N LEU A 32 -2.66 -7.14 -6.88
CA LEU A 32 -2.36 -5.86 -6.22
C LEU A 32 -2.43 -4.71 -7.23
N MET A 33 -1.88 -4.90 -8.44
CA MET A 33 -1.91 -3.87 -9.48
C MET A 33 -3.33 -3.64 -10.00
N ASP A 34 -4.14 -4.69 -10.17
CA ASP A 34 -5.53 -4.60 -10.58
C ASP A 34 -6.38 -3.79 -9.59
N ALA A 35 -6.10 -3.87 -8.29
CA ALA A 35 -6.79 -3.08 -7.27
C ALA A 35 -6.73 -1.56 -7.55
N PHE A 36 -5.66 -1.07 -8.17
CA PHE A 36 -5.49 0.36 -8.50
C PHE A 36 -6.19 0.79 -9.79
N CYS A 37 -6.78 -0.14 -10.55
CA CYS A 37 -7.59 0.18 -11.73
C CYS A 37 -8.97 0.74 -11.36
N HIS A 38 -9.39 0.64 -10.09
CA HIS A 38 -10.67 1.14 -9.59
C HIS A 38 -10.67 2.63 -9.21
N GLY A 39 -9.56 3.35 -9.45
CA GLY A 39 -9.43 4.76 -9.09
C GLY A 39 -9.10 4.96 -7.60
N THR A 40 -9.86 5.83 -6.92
CA THR A 40 -9.73 6.01 -5.46
C THR A 40 -10.79 5.17 -4.77
N VAL A 41 -10.35 4.20 -3.97
CA VAL A 41 -11.24 3.36 -3.18
C VAL A 41 -11.04 3.65 -1.70
N VAL A 42 -12.14 3.78 -0.99
CA VAL A 42 -12.19 3.94 0.46
C VAL A 42 -13.23 2.94 0.98
N CYS A 43 -12.76 1.98 1.76
CA CYS A 43 -13.56 1.02 2.51
C CYS A 43 -13.55 1.37 3.99
N ASP A 44 -14.08 0.47 4.82
CA ASP A 44 -14.16 0.67 6.27
C ASP A 44 -12.76 0.65 6.92
N GLU A 45 -11.87 -0.28 6.53
CA GLU A 45 -10.54 -0.42 7.14
C GLU A 45 -9.39 0.08 6.27
N PHE A 46 -9.58 0.17 4.94
CA PHE A 46 -8.53 0.60 4.02
C PHE A 46 -8.97 1.69 3.04
N ALA A 47 -7.99 2.48 2.62
CA ALA A 47 -8.09 3.29 1.41
C ALA A 47 -6.90 3.00 0.49
N TRP A 48 -7.14 2.92 -0.82
CA TRP A 48 -6.07 2.77 -1.79
C TRP A 48 -6.37 3.55 -3.07
N PHE A 49 -5.31 4.09 -3.65
CA PHE A 49 -5.39 4.90 -4.86
C PHE A 49 -4.02 5.02 -5.53
N SER A 50 -4.06 5.38 -6.81
CA SER A 50 -2.86 5.83 -7.51
C SER A 50 -2.91 7.35 -7.71
N ASN A 51 -1.75 8.00 -7.63
CA ASN A 51 -1.58 9.39 -8.02
C ASN A 51 -0.33 9.54 -8.87
N SER A 52 -0.51 9.96 -10.12
CA SER A 52 0.55 10.06 -11.12
C SER A 52 1.27 8.71 -11.35
N ASN A 53 2.40 8.48 -10.67
CA ASN A 53 3.18 7.25 -10.78
C ASN A 53 3.38 6.57 -9.42
N GLU A 54 2.64 6.99 -8.40
CA GLU A 54 2.73 6.46 -7.05
C GLU A 54 1.44 5.73 -6.68
N TYR A 55 1.62 4.63 -5.96
CA TYR A 55 0.54 3.79 -5.47
C TYR A 55 0.52 3.85 -3.96
N TYR A 56 -0.67 3.99 -3.39
CA TYR A 56 -0.87 4.22 -1.97
C TYR A 56 -1.85 3.20 -1.41
N ILE A 57 -1.49 2.58 -0.29
CA ILE A 57 -2.41 1.81 0.55
C ILE A 57 -2.33 2.38 1.95
N ILE A 58 -3.47 2.66 2.55
CA ILE A 58 -3.61 3.21 3.88
C ILE A 58 -4.51 2.28 4.68
N HIS A 59 -4.00 1.75 5.78
CA HIS A 59 -4.82 1.12 6.81
C HIS A 59 -5.33 2.22 7.75
N LEU A 60 -6.65 2.45 7.74
CA LEU A 60 -7.29 3.60 8.37
C LEU A 60 -7.22 3.52 9.90
N GLU A 61 -7.33 2.33 10.47
CA GLU A 61 -7.29 2.15 11.93
C GLU A 61 -5.88 2.40 12.51
N SER A 62 -4.85 1.81 11.90
CA SER A 62 -3.47 1.93 12.42
C SER A 62 -2.72 3.18 11.92
N GLY A 63 -3.27 3.86 10.91
CA GLY A 63 -2.60 4.96 10.20
C GLY A 63 -1.34 4.53 9.43
N MET A 64 -1.13 3.22 9.24
CA MET A 64 -0.02 2.70 8.46
C MET A 64 -0.31 2.98 6.98
N MET A 65 0.61 3.67 6.32
CA MET A 65 0.57 3.91 4.88
C MET A 65 1.79 3.25 4.26
N VAL A 66 1.57 2.48 3.20
CA VAL A 66 2.62 1.92 2.35
C VAL A 66 2.45 2.50 0.95
N ASN A 67 3.52 3.09 0.40
CA ASN A 67 3.51 3.58 -0.96
C ASN A 67 4.79 3.24 -1.71
N TRP A 68 4.69 3.18 -3.04
CA TRP A 68 5.82 2.94 -3.95
C TRP A 68 5.65 3.69 -5.27
N TYR A 69 6.78 3.97 -5.93
CA TYR A 69 6.84 4.69 -7.21
C TYR A 69 7.09 3.74 -8.39
N LYS A 70 6.21 3.77 -9.40
CA LYS A 70 6.21 3.00 -10.65
C LYS A 70 6.12 1.49 -10.49
N HIS A 71 7.08 0.90 -9.79
CA HIS A 71 7.19 -0.54 -9.56
C HIS A 71 7.34 -0.78 -8.07
N LEU A 72 6.72 -1.85 -7.60
CA LEU A 72 6.88 -2.31 -6.24
C LEU A 72 8.38 -2.48 -5.93
N GLY A 73 8.81 -1.98 -4.77
CA GLY A 73 10.22 -2.06 -4.37
C GLY A 73 11.08 -0.83 -4.66
N ARG A 74 10.65 0.09 -5.54
CA ARG A 74 11.52 1.19 -5.98
C ARG A 74 11.62 2.33 -4.95
N THR A 75 10.54 2.59 -4.23
CA THR A 75 10.42 3.70 -3.27
C THR A 75 9.46 3.29 -2.15
N ASN A 76 9.79 2.22 -1.44
CA ASN A 76 8.93 1.70 -0.38
C ASN A 76 9.00 2.62 0.82
N THR A 77 8.00 3.48 0.95
CA THR A 77 7.87 4.34 2.12
C THR A 77 6.78 3.75 2.99
N CYS A 78 7.08 3.66 4.28
CA CYS A 78 6.07 3.46 5.29
C CYS A 78 5.96 4.74 6.12
N SER A 79 4.75 5.17 6.45
CA SER A 79 4.55 6.33 7.33
C SER A 79 5.13 6.14 8.74
N GLN A 80 5.45 4.90 9.12
CA GLN A 80 5.83 4.52 10.48
C GLN A 80 7.16 3.75 10.47
N LYS A 81 8.18 4.37 11.05
CA LYS A 81 9.58 3.89 11.00
C LYS A 81 9.86 2.59 11.75
N ASP A 82 9.04 2.25 12.74
CA ASP A 82 9.29 1.15 13.69
C ASP A 82 8.48 -0.12 13.35
N ARG A 83 7.93 -0.21 12.13
CA ARG A 83 7.17 -1.38 11.67
C ARG A 83 8.09 -2.56 11.39
N THR A 84 7.73 -3.71 11.94
CA THR A 84 8.41 -4.99 11.76
C THR A 84 7.98 -5.68 10.47
N ILE A 85 8.72 -6.69 10.02
CA ILE A 85 8.34 -7.50 8.86
C ILE A 85 6.94 -8.13 9.06
N ASP A 86 6.64 -8.59 10.28
CA ASP A 86 5.34 -9.18 10.62
C ASP A 86 4.20 -8.15 10.50
N ASP A 87 4.44 -6.87 10.83
CA ASP A 87 3.46 -5.81 10.59
C ASP A 87 3.14 -5.65 9.10
N TYR A 88 4.14 -5.78 8.21
CA TYR A 88 3.89 -5.70 6.77
C TYR A 88 3.12 -6.92 6.26
N TYR A 89 3.45 -8.12 6.73
CA TYR A 89 2.67 -9.32 6.40
C TYR A 89 1.21 -9.16 6.82
N GLU A 90 0.97 -8.71 8.04
CA GLU A 90 -0.38 -8.51 8.55
C GLU A 90 -1.10 -7.40 7.76
N PHE A 91 -0.43 -6.29 7.47
CA PHE A 91 -0.97 -5.21 6.64
C PHE A 91 -1.46 -5.72 5.28
N PHE A 92 -0.64 -6.49 4.55
CA PHE A 92 -1.05 -7.00 3.24
C PHE A 92 -2.06 -8.15 3.33
N ARG A 93 -2.08 -8.93 4.42
CA ARG A 93 -3.10 -9.94 4.67
C ARG A 93 -4.47 -9.31 4.89
N LEU A 94 -4.56 -8.29 5.75
CA LEU A 94 -5.78 -7.54 6.00
C LEU A 94 -6.24 -6.80 4.74
N PHE A 95 -5.32 -6.17 4.00
CA PHE A 95 -5.64 -5.54 2.73
C PHE A 95 -6.22 -6.54 1.72
N LYS A 96 -5.69 -7.76 1.64
CA LYS A 96 -6.26 -8.83 0.80
C LYS A 96 -7.70 -9.15 1.19
N GLU A 97 -8.00 -9.24 2.49
CA GLU A 97 -9.34 -9.56 3.00
C GLU A 97 -10.35 -8.45 2.66
N GLU A 98 -9.95 -7.19 2.80
CA GLU A 98 -10.74 -6.04 2.38
C GLU A 98 -10.95 -6.03 0.85
N LEU A 99 -9.91 -6.32 0.07
CA LEU A 99 -10.03 -6.43 -1.39
C LEU A 99 -10.95 -7.58 -1.81
N ASP A 100 -10.87 -8.74 -1.16
CA ASP A 100 -11.79 -9.87 -1.37
C ASP A 100 -13.26 -9.45 -1.10
N TYR A 101 -13.48 -8.62 -0.08
CA TYR A 101 -14.82 -8.10 0.25
C TYR A 101 -15.32 -7.08 -0.78
N PHE A 102 -14.46 -6.11 -1.14
CA PHE A 102 -14.75 -5.09 -2.15
C PHE A 102 -15.10 -5.73 -3.50
N GLU A 103 -14.30 -6.68 -3.98
CA GLU A 103 -14.53 -7.36 -5.26
C GLU A 103 -15.87 -8.12 -5.26
N ARG A 104 -16.24 -8.79 -4.16
CA ARG A 104 -17.54 -9.47 -4.06
C ARG A 104 -18.70 -8.49 -4.16
N LYS A 105 -18.61 -7.32 -3.51
CA LYS A 105 -19.68 -6.31 -3.51
C LYS A 105 -19.87 -5.60 -4.84
N ASN A 106 -18.82 -5.47 -5.64
CA ASN A 106 -18.89 -4.79 -6.95
C ASN A 106 -19.16 -5.75 -8.13
N CYS A 107 -19.22 -7.07 -7.89
CA CYS A 107 -19.61 -8.08 -8.88
C CYS A 107 -21.12 -8.44 -8.81
N GLU A 108 -21.87 -7.85 -7.87
CA GLU A 108 -23.34 -7.92 -7.78
C GLU A 108 -23.99 -6.74 -8.51
#